data_AF-A0AAJ6A642-F1
#
_entry.id   AF-A0AAJ6A642-F1
#
_cell.length_a   1.000
_cell.length_b   1.000
_cell.length_c   1.000
_cell.angle_alpha   90.00
_cell.angle_beta   90.00
_cell.angle_gamma   90.00
#
_symmetry.space_group_name_H-M   'P 1'
#
loop_
_entity.id
_entity.type
_entity.pdbx_description
1 polymer ?
#
loop_
_entity_poly.entity_id
_entity_poly.type
_entity_poly.pdbx_seq_one_letter_code
_entity_poly.pdbx_strand_id
1 'polypeptide(L)'
;MEHHPLLSGVEEQLRKTRDVKEGEFLRPYKRILPDLISSEAGLPRALSVANDLYLAVDREGYRVHIAPPSDELHRIPIKEQEVEHKDRKYGRYHTGRIWGPDRPTIFYIDIVPIGLALTEMTERVTMRYLNGDYHREDSRLVQSAKPWQLTHSWTTEQDIPSGRFRVIAYSPKKGVDWTLSWQETQLESLNKMIPKIIETLQSSKNNLQRLMTAEDEAAAKRKKEREEEWERYERREDARKVAQAQTDSRNQLAEVIEKWGKAMIIERFFADAEERLRGVDEERRQRVEERLTLARAVMGSVDPLDFIENWLAPDERYRSKYS
;
A
#
# COMPACT_ATOMS: atom_id res chain seq x y z
N MET A 1 26.80 -21.71 -26.43
CA MET A 1 25.42 -21.23 -26.25
C MET A 1 25.50 -19.78 -25.85
N GLU A 2 24.89 -18.90 -26.64
CA GLU A 2 24.82 -17.47 -26.32
C GLU A 2 23.92 -17.28 -25.10
N HIS A 3 24.36 -16.46 -24.14
CA HIS A 3 23.67 -16.25 -22.88
C HIS A 3 23.39 -14.76 -22.69
N HIS A 4 22.14 -14.42 -22.42
CA HIS A 4 21.73 -13.03 -22.26
C HIS A 4 22.35 -12.44 -20.97
N PRO A 5 23.00 -11.25 -21.03
CA PRO A 5 23.69 -10.67 -19.87
C PRO A 5 22.82 -10.47 -18.64
N LEU A 6 21.53 -10.17 -18.83
CA LEU A 6 20.57 -9.98 -17.73
C LEU A 6 20.36 -11.23 -16.88
N LEU A 7 20.58 -12.43 -17.44
CA LEU A 7 20.36 -13.70 -16.75
C LEU A 7 21.60 -14.18 -16.00
N SER A 8 22.74 -13.51 -16.14
CA SER A 8 23.99 -13.93 -15.52
C SER A 8 23.90 -13.93 -14.00
N GLY A 9 24.10 -15.10 -13.39
CA GLY A 9 23.97 -15.29 -11.93
C GLY A 9 22.53 -15.24 -11.39
N VAL A 10 21.51 -15.13 -12.26
CA VAL A 10 20.11 -15.06 -11.84
C VAL A 10 19.63 -16.37 -11.24
N GLU A 11 20.08 -17.52 -11.77
CA GLU A 11 19.71 -18.84 -11.24
C GLU A 11 20.05 -18.98 -9.76
N GLU A 12 21.28 -18.65 -9.37
CA GLU A 12 21.74 -18.74 -7.97
C GLU A 12 20.90 -17.84 -7.06
N GLN A 13 20.52 -16.65 -7.54
CA GLN A 13 19.70 -15.70 -6.78
C GLN A 13 18.24 -16.16 -6.65
N LEU A 14 17.69 -16.81 -7.68
CA LEU A 14 16.35 -17.40 -7.63
C LEU A 14 16.28 -18.60 -6.69
N ARG A 15 17.35 -19.41 -6.65
CA ARG A 15 17.49 -20.55 -5.72
C ARG A 15 17.71 -20.12 -4.28
N LYS A 16 18.20 -18.89 -4.03
CA LYS A 16 18.22 -18.27 -2.69
C LYS A 16 16.79 -17.82 -2.31
N THR A 17 15.94 -18.81 -2.06
CA THR A 17 14.53 -18.66 -1.71
C THR A 17 14.30 -18.83 -0.21
N ARG A 18 13.19 -18.29 0.29
CA ARG A 18 12.60 -18.69 1.57
C ARG A 18 12.12 -20.14 1.49
N ASP A 19 11.94 -20.78 2.65
CA ASP A 19 11.37 -22.12 2.75
C ASP A 19 10.06 -22.20 1.97
N VAL A 20 10.05 -23.05 0.94
CA VAL A 20 8.91 -23.30 0.05
C VAL A 20 8.57 -24.77 0.19
N LYS A 21 7.28 -25.06 0.39
CA LYS A 21 6.81 -26.45 0.40
C LYS A 21 6.80 -27.00 -1.02
N GLU A 22 6.85 -28.31 -1.13
CA GLU A 22 6.61 -29.00 -2.40
C GLU A 22 5.29 -28.54 -3.01
N GLY A 23 5.31 -28.14 -4.28
CA GLY A 23 4.15 -27.56 -4.96
C GLY A 23 3.95 -26.05 -4.78
N GLU A 24 4.93 -25.30 -4.27
CA GLU A 24 4.96 -23.84 -4.29
C GLU A 24 6.03 -23.30 -5.27
N PHE A 25 5.81 -22.09 -5.79
CA PHE A 25 6.81 -21.34 -6.53
C PHE A 25 7.95 -20.85 -5.63
N LEU A 26 9.12 -20.64 -6.21
CA LEU A 26 10.26 -20.02 -5.55
C LEU A 26 9.88 -18.62 -5.04
N ARG A 27 10.41 -18.28 -3.86
CA ARG A 27 10.27 -16.97 -3.19
C ARG A 27 11.63 -16.37 -2.87
N PRO A 28 12.38 -15.93 -3.90
CA PRO A 28 13.70 -15.31 -3.75
C PRO A 28 13.74 -14.20 -2.69
N TYR A 29 14.86 -14.09 -1.97
CA TYR A 29 15.08 -12.96 -1.06
C TYR A 29 15.26 -11.64 -1.82
N LYS A 30 15.97 -11.70 -2.95
CA LYS A 30 16.25 -10.53 -3.78
C LYS A 30 14.97 -10.09 -4.51
N ARG A 31 14.66 -8.80 -4.46
CA ARG A 31 13.48 -8.20 -5.10
C ARG A 31 13.75 -7.60 -6.48
N ILE A 32 15.04 -7.40 -6.81
CA ILE A 32 15.50 -6.89 -8.10
C ILE A 32 16.06 -8.05 -8.92
N LEU A 33 15.17 -8.72 -9.62
CA LEU A 33 15.45 -9.84 -10.50
C LEU A 33 14.56 -9.74 -11.75
N PRO A 34 14.90 -10.43 -12.85
CA PRO A 34 13.99 -10.58 -13.97
C PRO A 34 12.67 -11.21 -13.53
N ASP A 35 11.58 -10.87 -14.22
CA ASP A 35 10.22 -11.31 -13.87
C ASP A 35 9.99 -12.75 -14.31
N LEU A 36 10.59 -13.67 -13.56
CA LEU A 36 10.56 -15.11 -13.75
C LEU A 36 9.91 -15.74 -12.53
N ILE A 37 8.71 -16.29 -12.70
CA ILE A 37 8.02 -17.07 -11.68
C ILE A 37 8.13 -18.54 -12.08
N SER A 38 8.77 -19.34 -11.23
CA SER A 38 8.89 -20.79 -11.43
C SER A 38 8.97 -21.53 -10.11
N SER A 39 8.63 -22.81 -10.15
CA SER A 39 8.97 -23.80 -9.15
C SER A 39 10.47 -24.12 -9.23
N GLU A 40 10.97 -24.85 -8.25
CA GLU A 40 12.37 -25.31 -8.28
C GLU A 40 12.65 -26.24 -9.47
N ALA A 41 11.70 -27.12 -9.80
CA ALA A 41 11.80 -28.03 -10.94
C ALA A 41 11.68 -27.30 -12.28
N GLY A 42 10.82 -26.27 -12.36
CA GLY A 42 10.62 -25.48 -13.56
C GLY A 42 11.72 -24.46 -13.86
N LEU A 43 12.58 -24.13 -12.89
CA LEU A 43 13.57 -23.05 -13.02
C LEU A 43 14.52 -23.19 -14.22
N PRO A 44 15.13 -24.35 -14.50
CA PRO A 44 16.01 -24.50 -15.67
C PRO A 44 15.28 -24.22 -16.99
N ARG A 45 14.01 -24.65 -17.08
CA ARG A 45 13.16 -24.41 -18.24
C ARG A 45 12.82 -22.92 -18.38
N ALA A 46 12.44 -22.27 -17.28
CA ALA A 46 12.16 -20.84 -17.24
C ALA A 46 13.35 -20.02 -17.76
N LEU A 47 14.55 -20.32 -17.29
CA LEU A 47 15.78 -19.64 -17.69
C LEU A 47 16.10 -19.85 -19.17
N SER A 48 15.93 -21.07 -19.69
CA SER A 48 16.13 -21.36 -21.11
C SER A 48 15.16 -20.56 -22.00
N VAL A 49 13.86 -20.54 -21.66
CA VAL A 49 12.86 -19.78 -22.41
C VAL A 49 13.12 -18.27 -22.33
N ALA A 50 13.43 -17.77 -21.14
CA ALA A 50 13.77 -16.37 -20.94
C ALA A 50 15.02 -15.96 -21.73
N ASN A 51 16.06 -16.81 -21.75
CA ASN A 51 17.28 -16.56 -22.51
C ASN A 51 16.99 -16.41 -24.00
N ASP A 52 16.26 -17.37 -24.58
CA ASP A 52 15.95 -17.35 -26.01
C ASP A 52 15.07 -16.16 -26.37
N LEU A 53 14.07 -15.84 -25.53
CA LEU A 53 13.21 -14.68 -25.73
C LEU A 53 14.00 -13.38 -25.68
N TYR A 54 14.82 -13.18 -24.64
CA TYR A 54 15.57 -11.93 -24.47
C TYR A 54 16.62 -11.75 -25.57
N LEU A 55 17.33 -12.82 -25.97
CA LEU A 55 18.25 -12.76 -27.11
C LEU A 55 17.52 -12.44 -28.42
N ALA A 56 16.32 -13.00 -28.63
CA ALA A 56 15.56 -12.71 -29.84
C ALA A 56 15.08 -11.24 -29.86
N VAL A 57 14.69 -10.68 -28.71
CA VAL A 57 14.34 -9.25 -28.57
C VAL A 57 15.57 -8.35 -28.80
N ASP A 58 16.72 -8.71 -28.24
CA ASP A 58 17.99 -7.99 -28.43
C ASP A 58 18.45 -8.01 -29.90
N ARG A 59 18.23 -9.11 -30.63
CA ARG A 59 18.54 -9.22 -32.08
C ARG A 59 17.72 -8.28 -32.95
N GLU A 60 16.51 -7.93 -32.53
CA GLU A 60 15.70 -6.89 -33.17
C GLU A 60 16.16 -5.47 -32.81
N GLY A 61 17.21 -5.33 -32.00
CA GLY A 61 17.78 -4.06 -31.56
C GLY A 61 17.16 -3.50 -30.28
N TYR A 62 16.29 -4.24 -29.60
CA TYR A 62 15.63 -3.79 -28.38
C TYR A 62 16.31 -4.37 -27.14
N ARG A 63 16.93 -3.52 -26.31
CA ARG A 63 17.66 -3.98 -25.13
C ARG A 63 16.73 -4.35 -23.96
N VAL A 64 16.74 -5.62 -23.56
CA VAL A 64 16.01 -6.07 -22.37
C VAL A 64 16.76 -5.75 -21.08
N HIS A 65 16.09 -5.13 -20.10
CA HIS A 65 16.68 -4.78 -18.81
C HIS A 65 15.61 -4.66 -17.71
N ILE A 66 16.03 -4.55 -16.45
CA ILE A 66 15.11 -4.23 -15.35
C ILE A 66 14.89 -2.73 -15.32
N ALA A 67 13.64 -2.29 -15.18
CA ALA A 67 13.29 -0.88 -15.15
C ALA A 67 14.17 -0.10 -14.15
N PRO A 68 14.71 1.08 -14.54
CA PRO A 68 15.44 1.93 -13.62
C PRO A 68 14.50 2.48 -12.54
N PRO A 69 15.01 2.89 -11.36
CA PRO A 69 14.17 3.35 -10.27
C PRO A 69 13.53 4.72 -10.53
N SER A 70 14.05 5.49 -11.50
CA SER A 70 13.54 6.79 -11.93
C SER A 70 12.23 6.69 -12.69
N ASP A 71 11.98 5.56 -13.34
CA ASP A 71 10.87 5.43 -14.26
C ASP A 71 9.68 4.94 -13.43
N GLU A 72 8.57 5.68 -13.46
CA GLU A 72 7.31 5.35 -12.76
C GLU A 72 6.60 4.15 -13.41
N LEU A 73 7.34 3.09 -13.64
CA LEU A 73 6.94 1.86 -14.31
C LEU A 73 6.63 0.79 -13.27
N HIS A 74 5.49 0.14 -13.44
CA HIS A 74 4.96 -0.81 -12.48
C HIS A 74 4.68 -2.16 -13.13
N ARG A 75 4.88 -3.21 -12.34
CA ARG A 75 4.49 -4.56 -12.69
C ARG A 75 2.98 -4.73 -12.45
N ILE A 76 2.25 -5.24 -13.45
CA ILE A 76 0.83 -5.56 -13.28
C ILE A 76 0.64 -6.84 -12.44
N PRO A 77 -0.53 -7.03 -11.80
CA PRO A 77 -0.91 -8.34 -11.27
C PRO A 77 -1.02 -9.36 -12.41
N ILE A 78 -0.31 -10.48 -12.29
CA ILE A 78 -0.33 -11.55 -13.29
C ILE A 78 -1.07 -12.75 -12.71
N LYS A 79 -2.04 -13.25 -13.45
CA LYS A 79 -2.74 -14.50 -13.13
C LYS A 79 -1.88 -15.68 -13.55
N GLU A 80 -1.54 -16.52 -12.59
CA GLU A 80 -0.76 -17.74 -12.76
C GLU A 80 -1.60 -18.94 -13.20
N GLN A 81 -2.91 -18.91 -12.98
CA GLN A 81 -3.77 -20.06 -13.28
C GLN A 81 -3.76 -20.35 -14.78
N GLU A 82 -3.52 -21.61 -15.13
CA GLU A 82 -3.60 -22.06 -16.52
C GLU A 82 -5.02 -21.87 -17.05
N VAL A 83 -5.99 -22.45 -16.33
CA VAL A 83 -7.42 -22.26 -16.54
C VAL A 83 -7.92 -21.27 -15.49
N GLU A 84 -8.53 -20.17 -15.92
CA GLU A 84 -9.04 -19.18 -14.98
C GLU A 84 -10.24 -19.75 -14.19
N HIS A 85 -10.06 -19.83 -12.87
CA HIS A 85 -11.12 -20.18 -11.94
C HIS A 85 -11.56 -18.94 -11.15
N LYS A 86 -12.81 -18.93 -10.69
CA LYS A 86 -13.30 -17.84 -9.81
C LYS A 86 -12.57 -17.85 -8.47
N ASP A 87 -12.23 -19.04 -8.00
CA ASP A 87 -11.50 -19.29 -6.77
C ASP A 87 -10.04 -19.62 -7.05
N ARG A 88 -9.16 -19.02 -6.25
CA ARG A 88 -7.72 -19.27 -6.28
C ARG A 88 -7.34 -20.16 -5.10
N LYS A 89 -6.76 -21.33 -5.38
CA LYS A 89 -6.39 -22.33 -4.37
C LYS A 89 -4.88 -22.53 -4.25
N TYR A 90 -4.11 -21.45 -4.31
CA TYR A 90 -2.65 -21.50 -4.25
C TYR A 90 -2.08 -21.33 -2.84
N GLY A 91 -1.09 -22.16 -2.51
CA GLY A 91 -0.35 -22.15 -1.25
C GLY A 91 -1.17 -22.63 -0.03
N ARG A 92 -0.52 -22.66 1.14
CA ARG A 92 -1.15 -23.11 2.39
C ARG A 92 -2.42 -22.29 2.71
N TYR A 93 -3.51 -22.98 3.02
CA TYR A 93 -4.84 -22.39 3.28
C TYR A 93 -5.33 -21.45 2.17
N HIS A 94 -4.85 -21.63 0.93
CA HIS A 94 -5.24 -20.81 -0.23
C HIS A 94 -4.88 -19.31 -0.09
N THR A 95 -3.95 -18.98 0.81
CA THR A 95 -3.49 -17.59 1.07
C THR A 95 -2.06 -17.32 0.59
N GLY A 96 -1.49 -18.24 -0.20
CA GLY A 96 -0.12 -18.11 -0.69
C GLY A 96 0.04 -16.88 -1.58
N ARG A 97 0.96 -15.99 -1.21
CA ARG A 97 1.39 -14.90 -2.10
C ARG A 97 2.51 -15.40 -3.01
N ILE A 98 2.35 -15.21 -4.32
CA ILE A 98 3.39 -15.49 -5.30
C ILE A 98 4.38 -14.34 -5.28
N TRP A 99 5.65 -14.67 -5.27
CA TRP A 99 6.71 -13.69 -5.36
C TRP A 99 6.70 -13.05 -6.75
N GLY A 100 7.00 -11.75 -6.82
CA GLY A 100 7.26 -11.04 -8.06
C GLY A 100 8.31 -9.97 -7.81
N PRO A 101 9.06 -9.55 -8.83
CA PRO A 101 10.06 -8.50 -8.67
C PRO A 101 9.40 -7.15 -8.39
N ASP A 102 10.13 -6.27 -7.70
CA ASP A 102 9.67 -4.89 -7.44
C ASP A 102 9.64 -4.04 -8.69
N ARG A 103 10.52 -4.33 -9.64
CA ARG A 103 10.68 -3.60 -10.88
C ARG A 103 10.43 -4.53 -12.04
N PRO A 104 9.60 -4.12 -13.02
CA PRO A 104 9.32 -4.95 -14.17
C PRO A 104 10.59 -5.17 -15.01
N THR A 105 10.65 -6.33 -15.67
CA THR A 105 11.60 -6.51 -16.78
C THR A 105 10.99 -5.86 -17.99
N ILE A 106 11.71 -4.93 -18.61
CA ILE A 106 11.21 -4.10 -19.69
C ILE A 106 12.18 -4.07 -20.87
N PHE A 107 11.64 -3.67 -22.01
CA PHE A 107 12.40 -3.17 -23.14
C PHE A 107 11.62 -2.00 -23.77
N TYR A 108 12.28 -1.23 -24.63
CA TYR A 108 11.65 -0.12 -25.33
C TYR A 108 11.59 -0.42 -26.82
N ILE A 109 10.43 -0.17 -27.42
CA ILE A 109 10.31 0.01 -28.86
C ILE A 109 10.21 1.52 -29.10
N ASP A 110 11.32 2.13 -29.52
CA ASP A 110 11.56 3.58 -29.50
C ASP A 110 11.37 4.19 -28.10
N ILE A 111 10.22 4.83 -27.86
CA ILE A 111 9.87 5.48 -26.59
C ILE A 111 8.82 4.71 -25.79
N VAL A 112 8.32 3.60 -26.33
CA VAL A 112 7.22 2.84 -25.74
C VAL A 112 7.79 1.71 -24.88
N PRO A 113 7.68 1.78 -23.54
CA PRO A 113 8.12 0.71 -22.64
C PRO A 113 7.12 -0.45 -22.70
N ILE A 114 7.64 -1.67 -22.80
CA ILE A 114 6.87 -2.91 -22.75
C ILE A 114 7.43 -3.76 -21.61
N GLY A 115 6.57 -4.14 -20.67
CA GLY A 115 6.89 -5.09 -19.61
C GLY A 115 6.79 -6.52 -20.11
N LEU A 116 7.74 -7.37 -19.70
CA LEU A 116 7.77 -8.79 -19.96
C LEU A 116 7.78 -9.56 -18.63
N ALA A 117 6.98 -10.61 -18.59
CA ALA A 117 6.98 -11.58 -17.50
C ALA A 117 6.87 -13.00 -18.05
N LEU A 118 7.62 -13.92 -17.44
CA LEU A 118 7.52 -15.35 -17.71
C LEU A 118 7.05 -16.04 -16.43
N THR A 119 5.89 -16.66 -16.49
CA THR A 119 5.26 -17.29 -15.33
C THR A 119 4.98 -18.75 -15.63
N GLU A 120 5.47 -19.64 -14.79
CA GLU A 120 5.00 -21.02 -14.73
C GLU A 120 3.54 -21.02 -14.28
N MET A 121 2.68 -21.68 -15.06
CA MET A 121 1.26 -21.73 -14.80
C MET A 121 0.94 -22.74 -13.71
N THR A 122 -0.15 -22.52 -12.98
CA THR A 122 -0.67 -23.51 -12.03
C THR A 122 -1.80 -24.32 -12.63
N GLU A 123 -1.79 -25.63 -12.35
CA GLU A 123 -2.90 -26.54 -12.58
C GLU A 123 -3.63 -26.86 -11.28
N ARG A 124 -4.94 -27.06 -11.36
CA ARG A 124 -5.79 -27.48 -10.24
C ARG A 124 -5.67 -28.99 -10.09
N VAL A 125 -5.09 -29.45 -8.97
CA VAL A 125 -4.87 -30.87 -8.71
C VAL A 125 -5.50 -31.28 -7.39
N THR A 126 -6.05 -32.50 -7.36
CA THR A 126 -6.54 -33.14 -6.15
C THR A 126 -5.35 -33.63 -5.31
N MET A 127 -5.22 -33.07 -4.12
CA MET A 127 -4.23 -33.44 -3.13
C MET A 127 -4.89 -34.28 -2.05
N ARG A 128 -4.22 -35.34 -1.60
CA ARG A 128 -4.60 -36.13 -0.44
C ARG A 128 -3.73 -35.78 0.74
N TYR A 129 -4.37 -35.50 1.87
CA TYR A 129 -3.69 -35.45 3.16
C TYR A 129 -3.34 -36.87 3.62
N LEU A 130 -2.06 -37.13 3.85
CA LEU A 130 -1.56 -38.41 4.35
C LEU A 130 -0.42 -38.15 5.34
N ASN A 131 -0.52 -38.68 6.57
CA ASN A 131 0.54 -38.65 7.59
C ASN A 131 1.17 -37.27 7.87
N GLY A 132 0.40 -36.18 7.81
CA GLY A 132 0.88 -34.84 8.17
C GLY A 132 1.18 -33.91 7.00
N ASP A 133 1.20 -34.44 5.77
CA ASP A 133 1.47 -33.65 4.56
C ASP A 133 0.47 -33.95 3.43
N TYR A 134 0.53 -33.11 2.39
CA TYR A 134 -0.33 -33.20 1.22
C TYR A 134 0.47 -33.75 0.04
N HIS A 135 -0.05 -34.80 -0.58
CA HIS A 135 0.55 -35.41 -1.77
C HIS A 135 -0.48 -35.43 -2.89
N ARG A 136 -0.05 -35.39 -4.16
CA ARG A 136 -0.98 -35.55 -5.27
C ARG A 136 -1.72 -36.89 -5.15
N GLU A 137 -3.02 -36.91 -5.41
CA GLU A 137 -3.86 -38.11 -5.36
C GLU A 137 -3.34 -39.20 -6.32
N ASP A 138 -2.82 -38.79 -7.47
CA ASP A 138 -2.24 -39.67 -8.50
C ASP A 138 -0.77 -40.08 -8.21
N SER A 139 -0.18 -39.59 -7.12
CA SER A 139 1.19 -39.95 -6.77
C SER A 139 1.30 -41.43 -6.38
N ARG A 140 2.45 -42.04 -6.73
CA ARG A 140 2.75 -43.44 -6.38
C ARG A 140 2.63 -43.71 -4.88
N LEU A 141 2.95 -42.72 -4.03
CA LEU A 141 2.84 -42.81 -2.58
C LEU A 141 1.38 -43.04 -2.15
N VAL A 142 0.45 -42.23 -2.68
CA VAL A 142 -0.98 -42.34 -2.37
C VAL A 142 -1.56 -43.62 -2.96
N GLN A 143 -1.23 -43.94 -4.22
CA GLN A 143 -1.72 -45.17 -4.87
C GLN A 143 -1.23 -46.47 -4.21
N SER A 144 -0.05 -46.44 -3.57
CA SER A 144 0.52 -47.60 -2.88
C SER A 144 0.11 -47.67 -1.40
N ALA A 145 -0.63 -46.67 -0.89
CA ALA A 145 -1.04 -46.61 0.50
C ALA A 145 -2.04 -47.70 0.84
N LYS A 146 -1.88 -48.33 2.01
CA LYS A 146 -2.79 -49.38 2.47
C LYS A 146 -4.08 -48.76 3.03
N PRO A 147 -5.21 -49.48 3.00
CA PRO A 147 -6.51 -48.95 3.48
C PRO A 147 -6.46 -48.36 4.88
N TRP A 148 -5.75 -49.01 5.82
CA TRP A 148 -5.61 -48.51 7.20
C TRP A 148 -4.84 -47.18 7.30
N GLN A 149 -3.91 -46.90 6.38
CA GLN A 149 -3.20 -45.62 6.31
C GLN A 149 -4.07 -44.49 5.75
N LEU A 150 -5.13 -44.84 5.01
CA LEU A 150 -6.06 -43.88 4.42
C LEU A 150 -7.23 -43.51 5.36
N THR A 151 -7.36 -44.18 6.51
CA THR A 151 -8.46 -44.00 7.47
C THR A 151 -8.63 -42.56 7.96
N HIS A 152 -7.53 -41.82 8.10
CA HIS A 152 -7.52 -40.41 8.52
C HIS A 152 -7.05 -39.48 7.39
N SER A 153 -7.27 -39.88 6.13
CA SER A 153 -6.98 -39.08 4.95
C SER A 153 -8.23 -38.37 4.43
N TRP A 154 -8.05 -37.20 3.82
CA TRP A 154 -9.09 -36.51 3.07
C TRP A 154 -8.48 -35.86 1.83
N THR A 155 -9.32 -35.53 0.86
CA THR A 155 -8.91 -34.84 -0.36
C THR A 155 -9.19 -33.35 -0.25
N THR A 156 -8.35 -32.56 -0.91
CA THR A 156 -8.56 -31.14 -1.13
C THR A 156 -8.05 -30.78 -2.52
N GLU A 157 -8.55 -29.71 -3.10
CA GLU A 157 -7.99 -29.21 -4.35
C GLU A 157 -6.98 -28.10 -4.06
N GLN A 158 -5.89 -28.08 -4.83
CA GLN A 158 -4.84 -27.08 -4.71
C GLN A 158 -4.33 -26.70 -6.09
N ASP A 159 -4.06 -25.41 -6.29
CA ASP A 159 -3.36 -24.90 -7.46
C ASP A 159 -1.85 -25.11 -7.25
N ILE A 160 -1.23 -25.92 -8.10
CA ILE A 160 0.20 -26.26 -8.01
C ILE A 160 0.91 -25.99 -9.34
N PRO A 161 2.23 -25.68 -9.32
CA PRO A 161 3.02 -25.47 -10.53
C PRO A 161 2.91 -26.65 -11.50
N SER A 162 2.62 -26.35 -12.77
CA SER A 162 2.35 -27.35 -13.83
C SER A 162 3.57 -27.73 -14.66
N GLY A 163 4.69 -27.00 -14.53
CA GLY A 163 5.85 -27.09 -15.42
C GLY A 163 5.67 -26.43 -16.79
N ARG A 164 4.48 -25.91 -17.12
CA ARG A 164 4.19 -25.18 -18.36
C ARG A 164 4.23 -23.68 -18.13
N PHE A 165 4.68 -22.94 -19.13
CA PHE A 165 4.93 -21.51 -18.98
C PHE A 165 3.99 -20.63 -19.80
N ARG A 166 3.85 -19.38 -19.35
CA ARG A 166 3.15 -18.29 -20.03
C ARG A 166 4.07 -17.08 -20.12
N VAL A 167 4.23 -16.53 -21.32
CA VAL A 167 4.82 -15.21 -21.52
C VAL A 167 3.70 -14.19 -21.49
N ILE A 168 3.86 -13.15 -20.70
CA ILE A 168 2.96 -12.00 -20.64
C ILE A 168 3.76 -10.77 -21.06
N ALA A 169 3.21 -10.02 -22.01
CA ALA A 169 3.66 -8.68 -22.32
C ALA A 169 2.58 -7.68 -21.89
N TYR A 170 2.96 -6.57 -21.26
CA TYR A 170 2.01 -5.61 -20.73
C TYR A 170 2.55 -4.18 -20.76
N SER A 171 1.64 -3.22 -20.57
CA SER A 171 2.02 -1.82 -20.41
C SER A 171 2.45 -1.59 -18.96
N PRO A 172 3.71 -1.20 -18.71
CA PRO A 172 4.17 -0.89 -17.37
C PRO A 172 3.73 0.51 -16.90
N LYS A 173 2.98 1.27 -17.71
CA LYS A 173 2.48 2.60 -17.37
C LYS A 173 1.17 2.52 -16.60
N LYS A 174 1.09 3.22 -15.46
CA LYS A 174 -0.10 3.26 -14.63
C LYS A 174 -1.28 3.86 -15.38
N GLY A 175 -2.43 3.20 -15.32
CA GLY A 175 -3.68 3.64 -15.96
C GLY A 175 -3.86 3.14 -17.40
N VAL A 176 -2.86 2.49 -18.00
CA VAL A 176 -2.98 1.86 -19.31
C VAL A 176 -3.22 0.37 -19.16
N ASP A 177 -4.44 -0.08 -19.47
CA ASP A 177 -4.78 -1.51 -19.49
C ASP A 177 -4.49 -2.11 -20.87
N TRP A 178 -3.26 -2.60 -21.05
CA TRP A 178 -2.86 -3.34 -22.25
C TRP A 178 -2.02 -4.54 -21.83
N THR A 179 -2.47 -5.73 -22.21
CA THR A 179 -1.83 -7.01 -21.90
C THR A 179 -1.99 -7.98 -23.07
N LEU A 180 -0.94 -8.73 -23.38
CA LEU A 180 -0.92 -9.86 -24.30
C LEU A 180 -0.33 -11.07 -23.59
N SER A 181 -0.83 -12.27 -23.90
CA SER A 181 -0.35 -13.51 -23.29
C SER A 181 -0.21 -14.63 -24.31
N TRP A 182 0.88 -15.40 -24.19
CA TRP A 182 1.14 -16.60 -24.96
C TRP A 182 1.39 -17.76 -23.99
N GLN A 183 0.68 -18.86 -24.15
CA GLN A 183 0.66 -19.97 -23.20
C GLN A 183 1.21 -21.24 -23.85
N GLU A 184 2.08 -21.96 -23.17
CA GLU A 184 2.50 -23.30 -23.62
C GLU A 184 1.31 -24.26 -23.62
N THR A 185 1.16 -24.98 -24.72
CA THR A 185 0.23 -26.09 -24.85
C THR A 185 1.01 -27.39 -25.02
N GLN A 186 0.32 -28.53 -24.99
CA GLN A 186 0.96 -29.83 -25.23
C GLN A 186 1.62 -29.92 -26.63
N LEU A 187 1.11 -29.15 -27.60
CA LEU A 187 1.57 -29.20 -29.00
C LEU A 187 2.58 -28.08 -29.32
N GLU A 188 2.51 -26.96 -28.60
CA GLU A 188 3.24 -25.73 -28.95
C GLU A 188 4.03 -25.21 -27.73
N SER A 189 5.36 -25.22 -27.86
CA SER A 189 6.29 -24.71 -26.85
C SER A 189 6.57 -23.22 -27.06
N LEU A 190 6.91 -22.51 -25.98
CA LEU A 190 7.17 -21.06 -26.05
C LEU A 190 8.33 -20.72 -26.97
N ASN A 191 9.39 -21.53 -27.02
CA ASN A 191 10.53 -21.26 -27.90
C ASN A 191 10.11 -21.19 -29.37
N LYS A 192 9.11 -21.98 -29.80
CA LYS A 192 8.58 -21.94 -31.17
C LYS A 192 7.71 -20.72 -31.42
N MET A 193 7.07 -20.18 -30.38
CA MET A 193 6.23 -18.99 -30.47
C MET A 193 7.04 -17.68 -30.48
N ILE A 194 8.32 -17.69 -30.09
CA ILE A 194 9.15 -16.47 -29.96
C ILE A 194 9.07 -15.54 -31.20
N PRO A 195 9.23 -16.03 -32.45
CA PRO A 195 9.14 -15.16 -33.62
C PRO A 195 7.78 -14.45 -33.73
N LYS A 196 6.68 -15.19 -33.49
CA LYS A 196 5.32 -14.66 -33.48
C LYS A 196 5.08 -13.67 -32.34
N ILE A 197 5.66 -13.92 -31.17
CA ILE A 197 5.61 -13.00 -30.02
C ILE A 197 6.23 -11.66 -30.43
N ILE A 198 7.44 -11.67 -30.98
CA ILE A 198 8.16 -10.47 -31.41
C ILE A 198 7.38 -9.69 -32.46
N GLU A 199 6.88 -10.35 -33.51
CA GLU A 199 6.08 -9.73 -34.56
C GLU A 199 4.82 -9.06 -34.00
N THR A 200 4.13 -9.73 -33.06
CA THR A 200 2.93 -9.20 -32.40
C THR A 200 3.27 -7.97 -31.56
N LEU A 201 4.40 -7.97 -30.84
CA LEU A 201 4.86 -6.84 -30.02
C LEU A 201 5.19 -5.63 -30.89
N GLN A 202 5.91 -5.83 -31.99
CA GLN A 202 6.23 -4.77 -32.96
C GLN A 202 4.95 -4.19 -33.57
N SER A 203 4.02 -5.04 -33.98
CA SER A 203 2.73 -4.63 -34.55
C SER A 203 1.84 -3.86 -33.56
N SER A 204 1.97 -4.16 -32.26
CA SER A 204 1.16 -3.54 -31.20
C SER A 204 1.65 -2.16 -30.76
N LYS A 205 2.88 -1.77 -31.14
CA LYS A 205 3.53 -0.51 -30.74
C LYS A 205 2.63 0.71 -30.92
N ASN A 206 2.06 0.90 -32.12
CA ASN A 206 1.25 2.09 -32.43
C ASN A 206 -0.03 2.16 -31.59
N ASN A 207 -0.65 1.00 -31.32
CA ASN A 207 -1.82 0.93 -30.46
C ASN A 207 -1.47 1.28 -29.02
N LEU A 208 -0.39 0.69 -28.49
CA LEU A 208 0.09 0.96 -27.15
C LEU A 208 0.47 2.43 -26.95
N GLN A 209 1.15 3.05 -27.93
CA GLN A 209 1.49 4.46 -27.89
C GLN A 209 0.24 5.35 -27.79
N ARG A 210 -0.81 5.06 -28.56
CA ARG A 210 -2.10 5.80 -28.48
C ARG A 210 -2.74 5.70 -27.11
N LEU A 211 -2.76 4.51 -26.51
CA LEU A 211 -3.30 4.30 -25.16
C LEU A 211 -2.50 5.08 -24.12
N MET A 212 -1.18 5.10 -24.23
CA MET A 212 -0.30 5.84 -23.32
C MET A 212 -0.50 7.35 -23.40
N THR A 213 -0.65 7.91 -24.60
CA THR A 213 -0.89 9.35 -24.79
C THR A 213 -2.26 9.75 -24.24
N ALA A 214 -3.30 8.95 -24.51
CA ALA A 214 -4.63 9.21 -23.97
C ALA A 214 -4.65 9.21 -22.43
N GLU A 215 -3.90 8.31 -21.79
CA GLU A 215 -3.80 8.28 -20.33
C GLU A 215 -2.99 9.47 -19.76
N ASP A 216 -1.98 9.99 -20.46
CA ASP A 216 -1.28 11.21 -20.04
C ASP A 216 -2.21 12.42 -20.01
N GLU A 217 -3.01 12.59 -21.08
CA GLU A 217 -4.00 13.67 -21.18
C GLU A 217 -5.04 13.56 -20.07
N ALA A 218 -5.55 12.35 -19.81
CA ALA A 218 -6.51 12.09 -18.74
C ALA A 218 -5.90 12.31 -17.34
N ALA A 219 -4.62 11.95 -17.14
CA ALA A 219 -3.91 12.15 -15.87
C ALA A 219 -3.64 13.62 -15.59
N ALA A 220 -3.24 14.40 -16.61
CA ALA A 220 -3.06 15.83 -16.52
C ALA A 220 -4.38 16.54 -16.14
N LYS A 221 -5.50 16.16 -16.75
CA LYS A 221 -6.82 16.69 -16.41
C LYS A 221 -7.21 16.39 -14.96
N ARG A 222 -7.08 15.13 -14.53
CA ARG A 222 -7.36 14.71 -13.14
C ARG A 222 -6.48 15.42 -12.12
N LYS A 223 -5.21 15.68 -12.44
CA LYS A 223 -4.29 16.42 -11.57
C LYS A 223 -4.78 17.84 -11.36
N LYS A 224 -5.13 18.54 -12.43
CA LYS A 224 -5.68 19.90 -12.38
C LYS A 224 -6.97 19.97 -11.56
N GLU A 225 -7.91 19.05 -11.80
CA GLU A 225 -9.17 18.99 -11.04
C GLU A 225 -8.93 18.77 -9.53
N ARG A 226 -8.01 17.88 -9.16
CA ARG A 226 -7.64 17.64 -7.76
C ARG A 226 -6.96 18.85 -7.10
N GLU A 227 -6.09 19.55 -7.81
CA GLU A 227 -5.44 20.76 -7.30
C GLU A 227 -6.48 21.86 -7.02
N GLU A 228 -7.41 22.07 -7.95
CA GLU A 228 -8.52 23.02 -7.77
C GLU A 228 -9.45 22.61 -6.61
N GLU A 229 -9.75 21.32 -6.46
CA GLU A 229 -10.52 20.81 -5.32
C GLU A 229 -9.79 20.98 -3.99
N TRP A 230 -8.49 20.70 -3.97
CA TRP A 230 -7.65 20.85 -2.78
C TRP A 230 -7.59 22.31 -2.34
N GLU A 231 -7.36 23.25 -3.27
CA GLU A 231 -7.40 24.67 -2.94
C GLU A 231 -8.76 25.12 -2.39
N ARG A 232 -9.87 24.62 -2.98
CA ARG A 232 -11.22 24.91 -2.47
C ARG A 232 -11.41 24.34 -1.06
N TYR A 233 -10.89 23.16 -0.81
CA TYR A 233 -10.95 22.53 0.51
C TYR A 233 -10.13 23.31 1.54
N GLU A 234 -8.89 23.69 1.22
CA GLU A 234 -8.04 24.45 2.14
C GLU A 234 -8.65 25.81 2.47
N ARG A 235 -9.21 26.53 1.50
CA ARG A 235 -9.93 27.80 1.76
C ARG A 235 -11.13 27.61 2.68
N ARG A 236 -11.91 26.53 2.50
CA ARG A 236 -13.06 26.21 3.38
C ARG A 236 -12.63 25.86 4.79
N GLU A 237 -11.58 25.05 4.94
CA GLU A 237 -11.04 24.68 6.25
C GLU A 237 -10.42 25.89 6.96
N ASP A 238 -9.73 26.76 6.24
CA ASP A 238 -9.20 28.01 6.79
C ASP A 238 -10.33 28.92 7.29
N ALA A 239 -11.36 29.14 6.47
CA ALA A 239 -12.54 29.91 6.88
C ALA A 239 -13.24 29.31 8.11
N ARG A 240 -13.32 27.98 8.18
CA ARG A 240 -13.86 27.26 9.34
C ARG A 240 -13.03 27.51 10.59
N LYS A 241 -11.70 27.46 10.49
CA LYS A 241 -10.80 27.73 11.62
C LYS A 241 -10.86 29.18 12.08
N VAL A 242 -10.98 30.14 11.15
CA VAL A 242 -11.21 31.55 11.50
C VAL A 242 -12.52 31.71 12.27
N ALA A 243 -13.62 31.12 11.78
CA ALA A 243 -14.91 31.19 12.47
C ALA A 243 -14.87 30.53 13.86
N GLN A 244 -14.17 29.40 13.97
CA GLN A 244 -13.97 28.71 15.26
C GLN A 244 -13.14 29.56 16.23
N ALA A 245 -12.03 30.15 15.77
CA ALA A 245 -11.19 31.03 16.58
C ALA A 245 -11.97 32.25 17.09
N GLN A 246 -12.82 32.85 16.26
CA GLN A 246 -13.72 33.93 16.68
C GLN A 246 -14.72 33.46 17.75
N THR A 247 -15.34 32.29 17.55
CA THR A 247 -16.31 31.73 18.50
C THR A 247 -15.64 31.41 19.83
N ASP A 248 -14.50 30.73 19.82
CA ASP A 248 -13.78 30.33 21.03
C ASP A 248 -13.23 31.55 21.78
N SER A 249 -12.72 32.56 21.07
CA SER A 249 -12.28 33.81 21.70
C SER A 249 -13.44 34.54 22.39
N ARG A 250 -14.62 34.60 21.74
CA ARG A 250 -15.82 35.20 22.34
C ARG A 250 -16.31 34.42 23.56
N ASN A 251 -16.33 33.10 23.49
CA ASN A 251 -16.72 32.25 24.61
C ASN A 251 -15.75 32.41 25.78
N GLN A 252 -14.44 32.39 25.51
CA GLN A 252 -13.44 32.62 26.55
C GLN A 252 -13.60 34.01 27.18
N LEU A 253 -13.85 35.05 26.38
CA LEU A 253 -14.08 36.40 26.93
C LEU A 253 -15.29 36.44 27.87
N ALA A 254 -16.38 35.77 27.49
CA ALA A 254 -17.57 35.66 28.33
C ALA A 254 -17.27 34.92 29.64
N GLU A 255 -16.52 33.82 29.60
CA GLU A 255 -16.09 33.08 30.79
C GLU A 255 -15.18 33.92 31.70
N VAL A 256 -14.28 34.72 31.12
CA VAL A 256 -13.40 35.63 31.85
C VAL A 256 -14.23 36.70 32.59
N ILE A 257 -15.20 37.31 31.90
CA ILE A 257 -16.12 38.30 32.49
C ILE A 257 -16.95 37.66 33.61
N GLU A 258 -17.45 36.44 33.42
CA GLU A 258 -18.24 35.73 34.43
C GLU A 258 -17.41 35.41 35.68
N LYS A 259 -16.18 34.92 35.51
CA LYS A 259 -15.25 34.64 36.62
C LYS A 259 -14.92 35.91 37.41
N TRP A 260 -14.59 36.99 36.72
CA TRP A 260 -14.36 38.29 37.36
C TRP A 260 -15.61 38.79 38.09
N GLY A 261 -16.79 38.68 37.48
CA GLY A 261 -18.06 39.04 38.12
C GLY A 261 -18.34 38.26 39.41
N LYS A 262 -18.08 36.95 39.43
CA LYS A 262 -18.17 36.12 40.64
C LYS A 262 -17.16 36.56 41.70
N ALA A 263 -15.92 36.86 41.30
CA ALA A 263 -14.90 37.34 42.22
C ALA A 263 -15.30 38.67 42.89
N MET A 264 -15.86 39.60 42.11
CA MET A 264 -16.37 40.88 42.62
C MET A 264 -17.55 40.74 43.58
N ILE A 265 -18.47 39.80 43.34
CA ILE A 265 -19.59 39.52 44.27
C ILE A 265 -19.05 39.03 45.62
N ILE A 266 -18.07 38.13 45.61
CA ILE A 266 -17.46 37.61 46.84
C ILE A 266 -16.65 38.69 47.56
N GLU A 267 -15.88 39.51 46.84
CA GLU A 267 -15.13 40.62 47.45
C GLU A 267 -16.08 41.65 48.08
N ARG A 268 -17.20 41.96 47.42
CA ARG A 268 -18.25 42.82 48.02
C ARG A 268 -18.83 42.22 49.30
N PHE A 269 -19.05 40.90 49.33
CA PHE A 269 -19.49 40.22 50.56
C PHE A 269 -18.44 40.34 51.68
N PHE A 270 -17.16 40.22 51.36
CA PHE A 270 -16.08 40.43 52.35
C PHE A 270 -16.05 41.88 52.85
N ALA A 271 -16.16 42.87 51.95
CA ALA A 271 -16.21 44.28 52.32
C ALA A 271 -17.41 44.61 53.24
N ASP A 272 -18.60 44.11 52.89
CA ASP A 272 -19.81 44.27 53.71
C ASP A 272 -19.67 43.59 55.09
N ALA A 273 -18.98 42.45 55.15
CA ALA A 273 -18.69 41.76 56.41
C ALA A 273 -17.72 42.57 57.29
N GLU A 274 -16.67 43.15 56.71
CA GLU A 274 -15.70 44.02 57.41
C GLU A 274 -16.36 45.29 57.95
N GLU A 275 -17.24 45.92 57.18
CA GLU A 275 -17.96 47.11 57.63
C GLU A 275 -18.82 46.81 58.87
N ARG A 276 -19.50 45.66 58.89
CA ARG A 276 -20.32 45.23 60.04
C ARG A 276 -19.50 44.80 61.26
N LEU A 277 -18.24 44.45 61.09
CA LEU A 277 -17.33 44.11 62.20
C LEU A 277 -16.92 45.33 63.03
N ARG A 278 -17.08 46.56 62.51
CA ARG A 278 -16.74 47.81 63.22
C ARG A 278 -17.54 48.06 64.51
N GLY A 279 -18.66 47.36 64.71
CA GLY A 279 -19.54 47.50 65.88
C GLY A 279 -19.55 46.28 66.83
N VAL A 280 -18.59 45.36 66.70
CA VAL A 280 -18.54 44.09 67.44
C VAL A 280 -17.35 44.05 68.40
N ASP A 281 -17.44 43.25 69.46
CA ASP A 281 -16.38 43.03 70.46
C ASP A 281 -15.03 42.57 69.85
N GLU A 282 -13.93 42.97 70.49
CA GLU A 282 -12.57 42.96 69.93
C GLU A 282 -12.04 41.54 69.67
N GLU A 283 -12.31 40.57 70.54
CA GLU A 283 -11.90 39.17 70.35
C GLU A 283 -12.58 38.52 69.14
N ARG A 284 -13.86 38.86 68.91
CA ARG A 284 -14.61 38.33 67.77
C ARG A 284 -14.19 39.01 66.47
N ARG A 285 -13.84 40.30 66.53
CA ARG A 285 -13.35 41.08 65.40
C ARG A 285 -12.05 40.49 64.84
N GLN A 286 -11.03 40.30 65.68
CA GLN A 286 -9.73 39.76 65.24
C GLN A 286 -9.87 38.37 64.60
N ARG A 287 -10.66 37.48 65.21
CA ARG A 287 -10.88 36.12 64.68
C ARG A 287 -11.52 36.12 63.29
N VAL A 288 -12.45 37.05 63.04
CA VAL A 288 -13.14 37.10 61.74
C VAL A 288 -12.27 37.80 60.68
N GLU A 289 -11.50 38.83 61.05
CA GLU A 289 -10.52 39.48 60.16
C GLU A 289 -9.44 38.49 59.67
N GLU A 290 -8.92 37.63 60.57
CA GLU A 290 -7.99 36.55 60.18
C GLU A 290 -8.62 35.57 59.18
N ARG A 291 -9.90 35.20 59.38
CA ARG A 291 -10.62 34.30 58.45
C ARG A 291 -10.90 34.94 57.11
N LEU A 292 -11.20 36.24 57.06
CA LEU A 292 -11.38 36.98 55.81
C LEU A 292 -10.07 37.09 55.03
N THR A 293 -8.95 37.28 55.71
CA THR A 293 -7.61 37.30 55.10
C THR A 293 -7.28 35.96 54.44
N LEU A 294 -7.53 34.84 55.13
CA LEU A 294 -7.37 33.50 54.56
C LEU A 294 -8.31 33.26 53.37
N ALA A 295 -9.56 33.73 53.44
CA ALA A 295 -10.53 33.59 52.36
C ALA A 295 -10.12 34.38 51.10
N ARG A 296 -9.57 35.60 51.24
CA ARG A 296 -9.01 36.37 50.12
C ARG A 296 -7.78 35.70 49.51
N ALA A 297 -6.90 35.11 50.32
CA ALA A 297 -5.74 34.37 49.82
C ALA A 297 -6.14 33.15 48.95
N VAL A 298 -7.27 32.50 49.27
CA VAL A 298 -7.81 31.37 48.48
C VAL A 298 -8.44 31.83 47.17
N MET A 299 -9.04 33.03 47.14
CA MET A 299 -9.67 33.60 45.96
C MET A 299 -8.67 33.99 44.85
N GLY A 300 -7.42 34.27 45.21
CA GLY A 300 -6.41 34.73 44.27
C GLY A 300 -6.61 36.20 43.87
N SER A 301 -6.22 36.56 42.64
CA SER A 301 -6.34 37.94 42.17
C SER A 301 -7.77 38.34 41.87
N VAL A 302 -8.11 39.59 42.21
CA VAL A 302 -9.37 40.27 41.85
C VAL A 302 -9.14 41.39 40.84
N ASP A 303 -7.90 41.57 40.36
CA ASP A 303 -7.54 42.61 39.41
C ASP A 303 -8.09 42.25 38.00
N PRO A 304 -8.99 43.05 37.41
CA PRO A 304 -9.49 42.80 36.06
C PRO A 304 -8.38 42.67 34.98
N LEU A 305 -7.19 43.24 35.21
CA LEU A 305 -6.06 43.11 34.29
C LEU A 305 -5.54 41.66 34.24
N ASP A 306 -5.43 40.97 35.37
CA ASP A 306 -5.02 39.56 35.39
C ASP A 306 -6.04 38.65 34.66
N PHE A 307 -7.32 39.02 34.70
CA PHE A 307 -8.38 38.30 33.99
C PHE A 307 -8.30 38.52 32.47
N ILE A 308 -8.05 39.75 32.01
CA ILE A 308 -7.98 40.07 30.58
C ILE A 308 -6.68 39.57 29.94
N GLU A 309 -5.57 39.54 30.66
CA GLU A 309 -4.28 39.01 30.16
C GLU A 309 -4.34 37.51 29.84
N ASN A 310 -5.27 36.78 30.45
CA ASN A 310 -5.50 35.37 30.18
C ASN A 310 -6.45 35.11 28.99
N TRP A 311 -7.06 36.15 28.41
CA TRP A 311 -7.91 36.04 27.22
C TRP A 311 -7.06 36.08 25.93
N LEU A 312 -7.37 35.20 24.99
CA LEU A 312 -6.71 35.14 23.69
C LEU A 312 -7.60 35.70 22.58
N ALA A 313 -7.07 36.67 21.83
CA ALA A 313 -7.73 37.25 20.68
C ALA A 313 -7.87 36.23 19.53
N PRO A 314 -8.83 36.39 18.62
CA PRO A 314 -9.04 35.45 17.50
C PRO A 314 -7.77 35.22 16.66
N ASP A 315 -7.02 36.28 16.39
CA ASP A 315 -5.79 36.24 15.57
C ASP A 315 -4.58 35.64 16.31
N GLU A 316 -4.67 35.49 17.63
CA GLU A 316 -3.68 34.75 18.43
C GLU A 316 -4.01 33.25 18.46
N ARG A 317 -5.29 32.91 18.29
CA ARG A 317 -5.78 31.52 18.22
C ARG A 317 -5.59 30.92 16.83
N TYR A 318 -5.88 31.67 15.78
CA TYR A 318 -5.66 31.22 14.40
C TYR A 318 -5.47 32.39 13.45
N ARG A 319 -4.32 32.44 12.78
CA ARG A 319 -4.08 33.37 11.66
C ARG A 319 -4.38 32.65 10.36
N SER A 320 -5.28 33.24 9.57
CA SER A 320 -5.62 32.74 8.25
C SER A 320 -4.38 32.72 7.35
N LYS A 321 -4.31 31.71 6.48
CA LYS A 321 -3.29 31.63 5.42
C LYS A 321 -3.70 32.36 4.14
N TYR A 322 -4.95 32.83 4.08
CA TYR A 322 -5.56 33.45 2.90
C TYR A 322 -6.11 34.86 3.17
N SER A 323 -5.78 35.45 4.34
CA SER A 323 -6.17 36.81 4.74
C SER A 323 -5.48 37.89 3.94
#